data_AF-A0A2H1GY87-F1
#
_entry.id   AF-A0A2H1GY87-F1
#
_cell.length_a   1.000
_cell.length_b   1.000
_cell.length_c   1.000
_cell.angle_alpha   90.00
_cell.angle_beta   90.00
_cell.angle_gamma   90.00
#
_symmetry.space_group_name_H-M   'P 1'
#
loop_
_entity.id
_entity.type
_entity.pdbx_description
1 polymer ?
#
loop_
_entity_poly.entity_id
_entity_poly.type
_entity_poly.pdbx_seq_one_letter_code
_entity_poly.pdbx_strand_id
1 'polypeptide(L)'
;MAQPSPQPFTRCRLLELPRELRDDIYERVFADNIVTIDCTWAGRKRVPCDQGLVLACRQLHRETVALYYERSNFHASNIYSTLEWLSALSPKHVKHVKKIRCVLGEGRRRFWYGEHGCHAAKIIVARIEACHKKLCREAFSQPSLEPCAPKIQIISPIGEQLLDSSHNG
;
A
#
# COMPACT_ATOMS: atom_id res chain seq x y z
N MET A 1 -49.77 -6.94 29.26
CA MET A 1 -48.37 -6.58 29.56
C MET A 1 -47.60 -6.59 28.25
N ALA A 2 -47.17 -5.44 27.75
CA ALA A 2 -46.50 -5.34 26.45
C ALA A 2 -45.00 -5.70 26.60
N GLN A 3 -44.53 -6.68 25.83
CA GLN A 3 -43.10 -6.98 25.77
C GLN A 3 -42.33 -5.83 25.11
N PRO A 4 -41.15 -5.44 25.63
CA PRO A 4 -40.29 -4.49 24.94
C PRO A 4 -39.82 -5.13 23.62
N SER A 5 -40.01 -4.42 22.51
CA SER A 5 -39.55 -4.87 21.20
C SER A 5 -38.03 -5.03 21.21
N PRO A 6 -37.47 -6.09 20.57
CA PRO A 6 -36.03 -6.24 20.43
C PRO A 6 -35.52 -5.09 19.56
N GLN A 7 -34.86 -4.11 20.19
CA GLN A 7 -34.22 -3.05 19.43
C GLN A 7 -33.08 -3.67 18.61
N PRO A 8 -32.99 -3.38 17.29
CA PRO A 8 -31.87 -3.83 16.50
C PRO A 8 -30.62 -3.12 17.00
N PHE A 9 -29.82 -3.80 17.82
CA PHE A 9 -28.48 -3.38 18.15
C PHE A 9 -27.57 -3.66 16.94
N THR A 10 -27.70 -2.84 15.90
CA THR A 10 -26.75 -2.78 14.77
C THR A 10 -25.76 -1.64 14.97
N ARG A 11 -25.31 -1.41 16.21
CA ARG A 11 -24.21 -0.50 16.50
C ARG A 11 -22.89 -1.26 16.39
N CYS A 12 -21.95 -0.70 15.63
CA CYS A 12 -20.62 -1.28 15.48
C CYS A 12 -19.86 -1.12 16.81
N ARG A 13 -19.65 -2.22 17.54
CA ARG A 13 -18.97 -2.22 18.86
C ARG A 13 -17.59 -1.56 18.82
N LEU A 14 -16.90 -1.64 17.68
CA LEU A 14 -15.61 -0.97 17.49
C LEU A 14 -15.73 0.55 17.64
N LEU A 15 -16.82 1.15 17.16
CA LEU A 15 -17.05 2.60 17.22
C LEU A 15 -17.54 3.07 18.60
N GLU A 16 -17.93 2.16 19.48
CA GLU A 16 -18.31 2.47 20.87
C GLU A 16 -17.08 2.60 21.79
N LEU A 17 -15.90 2.12 21.34
CA LEU A 17 -14.66 2.28 22.08
C LEU A 17 -14.18 3.74 22.06
N PRO A 18 -13.50 4.22 23.12
CA PRO A 18 -12.71 5.45 23.08
C PRO A 18 -11.75 5.51 21.88
N ARG A 19 -11.44 6.72 21.43
CA ARG A 19 -10.66 6.94 20.20
C ARG A 19 -9.29 6.29 20.28
N GLU A 20 -8.65 6.39 21.43
CA GLU A 20 -7.31 5.89 21.72
C GLU A 20 -7.23 4.37 21.52
N LEU A 21 -8.23 3.64 22.05
CA LEU A 21 -8.30 2.19 21.87
C LEU A 21 -8.57 1.79 20.42
N ARG A 22 -9.33 2.60 19.67
CA ARG A 22 -9.53 2.35 18.24
C ARG A 22 -8.24 2.54 17.46
N ASP A 23 -7.51 3.61 17.74
CA ASP A 23 -6.23 3.89 17.08
C ASP A 23 -5.22 2.76 17.36
N ASP A 24 -5.12 2.27 18.61
CA ASP A 24 -4.29 1.10 18.96
C ASP A 24 -4.65 -0.16 18.17
N ILE A 25 -5.95 -0.41 17.97
CA ILE A 25 -6.44 -1.53 17.14
C ILE A 25 -6.02 -1.32 15.68
N TYR A 26 -6.22 -0.12 15.13
CA TYR A 26 -5.84 0.19 13.76
C TYR A 26 -4.35 0.02 13.53
N GLU A 27 -3.52 0.50 14.44
CA GLU A 27 -2.07 0.34 14.36
C GLU A 27 -1.67 -1.14 14.27
N ARG A 28 -2.24 -1.98 15.12
CA ARG A 28 -1.95 -3.42 15.14
C ARG A 28 -2.45 -4.12 13.89
N VAL A 29 -3.64 -3.76 13.39
CA VAL A 29 -4.20 -4.35 12.16
C VAL A 29 -3.34 -4.03 10.95
N PHE A 30 -2.78 -2.82 10.85
CA PHE A 30 -2.01 -2.41 9.67
C PHE A 30 -0.49 -2.63 9.77
N ALA A 31 0.08 -2.86 10.96
CA ALA A 31 1.54 -2.95 11.15
C ALA A 31 2.23 -4.01 10.28
N ASP A 32 1.60 -5.18 10.14
CA ASP A 32 2.14 -6.33 9.40
C ASP A 32 1.25 -6.75 8.23
N ASN A 33 0.32 -5.87 7.84
CA ASN A 33 -0.59 -6.18 6.75
C ASN A 33 0.17 -6.24 5.43
N ILE A 34 0.04 -7.36 4.70
CA ILE A 34 0.63 -7.55 3.37
C ILE A 34 -0.49 -7.42 2.35
N VAL A 35 -0.49 -6.31 1.63
CA VAL A 35 -1.52 -6.01 0.64
C VAL A 35 -1.03 -6.43 -0.74
N THR A 36 -1.63 -7.45 -1.32
CA THR A 36 -1.30 -7.85 -2.70
C THR A 36 -1.92 -6.88 -3.70
N ILE A 37 -1.06 -6.28 -4.54
CA ILE A 37 -1.43 -5.48 -5.71
C ILE A 37 -1.57 -6.43 -6.89
N ASP A 38 -2.77 -6.97 -7.07
CA ASP A 38 -3.13 -7.71 -8.27
C ASP A 38 -3.79 -6.78 -9.30
N CYS A 39 -3.01 -6.24 -10.22
CA CYS A 39 -3.57 -5.62 -11.42
C CYS A 39 -3.89 -6.73 -12.42
N THR A 40 -4.98 -7.46 -12.19
CA THR A 40 -5.48 -8.37 -13.23
C THR A 40 -5.87 -7.53 -14.44
N TRP A 41 -5.14 -7.69 -15.53
CA TRP A 41 -5.27 -7.06 -16.86
C TRP A 41 -6.67 -7.21 -17.52
N ALA A 42 -7.65 -7.79 -16.83
CA ALA A 42 -8.98 -8.14 -17.34
C ALA A 42 -10.09 -7.18 -16.84
N GLY A 43 -9.77 -5.90 -16.62
CA GLY A 43 -10.78 -4.84 -16.40
C GLY A 43 -11.59 -4.92 -15.10
N ARG A 44 -11.32 -5.89 -14.21
CA ARG A 44 -11.91 -5.93 -12.87
C ARG A 44 -10.87 -5.47 -11.86
N LYS A 45 -11.06 -4.26 -11.32
CA LYS A 45 -10.34 -3.78 -10.13
C LYS A 45 -10.67 -4.74 -8.98
N ARG A 46 -9.83 -5.73 -8.72
CA ARG A 46 -9.88 -6.44 -7.44
C ARG A 46 -9.43 -5.44 -6.40
N VAL A 47 -10.37 -5.03 -5.57
CA VAL A 47 -10.05 -4.31 -4.35
C VAL A 47 -9.15 -5.25 -3.53
N PRO A 48 -7.97 -4.80 -3.08
CA PRO A 48 -7.12 -5.61 -2.24
C PRO A 48 -7.94 -6.17 -1.07
N CYS A 49 -7.82 -7.48 -0.83
CA CYS A 49 -8.68 -8.21 0.11
C CYS A 49 -8.62 -7.65 1.55
N ASP A 50 -7.61 -6.86 1.88
CA ASP A 50 -7.32 -6.42 3.25
C ASP A 50 -7.83 -5.02 3.58
N GLN A 51 -8.77 -4.48 2.79
CA GLN A 51 -9.37 -3.15 3.02
C GLN A 51 -10.62 -3.17 3.92
N GLY A 52 -10.88 -4.26 4.65
CA GLY A 52 -12.11 -4.43 5.42
C GLY A 52 -12.45 -3.25 6.33
N LEU A 53 -11.49 -2.75 7.12
CA LEU A 53 -11.70 -1.57 7.98
C LEU A 53 -11.88 -0.27 7.18
N VAL A 54 -11.09 -0.09 6.12
CA VAL A 54 -11.13 1.10 5.27
C VAL A 54 -12.48 1.22 4.56
N LEU A 55 -13.11 0.10 4.21
CA LEU A 55 -14.34 0.05 3.43
C LEU A 55 -15.62 -0.17 4.26
N ALA A 56 -15.49 -0.50 5.55
CA ALA A 56 -16.64 -0.85 6.38
C ALA A 56 -17.65 0.29 6.52
N CYS A 57 -17.20 1.52 6.82
CA CYS A 57 -18.07 2.70 6.90
C CYS A 57 -17.29 4.00 6.75
N ARG A 58 -18.00 5.13 6.55
CA ARG A 58 -17.38 6.45 6.36
C ARG A 58 -16.51 6.90 7.54
N GLN A 59 -16.89 6.56 8.77
CA GLN A 59 -16.09 6.90 9.94
C GLN A 59 -14.77 6.14 9.94
N LEU A 60 -14.82 4.80 9.89
CA LEU A 60 -13.62 3.97 9.84
C LEU A 60 -12.73 4.34 8.66
N HIS A 61 -13.29 4.60 7.48
CA HIS A 61 -12.53 5.08 6.32
C HIS A 61 -11.70 6.34 6.66
N ARG A 62 -12.33 7.37 7.26
CA ARG A 62 -11.64 8.61 7.63
C ARG A 62 -10.56 8.39 8.68
N GLU A 63 -10.80 7.48 9.62
CA GLU A 63 -9.85 7.19 10.70
C GLU A 63 -8.65 6.33 10.21
N THR A 64 -8.88 5.42 9.26
CA THR A 64 -7.91 4.37 8.92
C THR A 64 -7.19 4.55 7.59
N VAL A 65 -7.73 5.33 6.64
CA VAL A 65 -7.17 5.37 5.28
C VAL A 65 -5.70 5.80 5.24
N ALA A 66 -5.31 6.79 6.06
CA ALA A 66 -3.91 7.23 6.14
C ALA A 66 -3.02 6.13 6.74
N LEU A 67 -3.44 5.54 7.86
CA LEU A 67 -2.74 4.44 8.53
C LEU A 67 -2.58 3.21 7.64
N TYR A 68 -3.60 2.89 6.84
CA TYR A 68 -3.56 1.80 5.88
C TYR A 68 -2.41 1.98 4.87
N TYR A 69 -2.32 3.14 4.21
CA TYR A 69 -1.23 3.38 3.25
C TYR A 69 0.13 3.52 3.93
N GLU A 70 0.16 4.03 5.16
CA GLU A 70 1.38 4.27 5.92
C GLU A 70 2.04 3.00 6.46
N ARG A 71 1.24 2.08 6.99
CA ARG A 71 1.76 0.90 7.71
C ARG A 71 1.73 -0.38 6.90
N SER A 72 0.83 -0.49 5.91
CA SER A 72 0.74 -1.70 5.09
C SER A 72 1.97 -1.89 4.19
N ASN A 73 2.30 -3.15 3.93
CA ASN A 73 3.34 -3.57 3.01
C ASN A 73 2.68 -3.94 1.68
N PHE A 74 2.84 -3.10 0.66
CA PHE A 74 2.23 -3.36 -0.63
C PHE A 74 3.10 -4.29 -1.47
N HIS A 75 2.57 -5.44 -1.88
CA HIS A 75 3.29 -6.47 -2.61
C HIS A 75 2.73 -6.63 -4.02
N ALA A 76 3.56 -6.44 -5.05
CA ALA A 76 3.18 -6.64 -6.44
C ALA A 76 4.02 -7.75 -7.09
N SER A 77 3.37 -8.60 -7.88
CA SER A 77 4.02 -9.68 -8.64
C SER A 77 4.88 -9.15 -9.80
N ASN A 78 4.65 -7.92 -10.24
CA ASN A 78 5.42 -7.28 -11.30
C ASN A 78 5.39 -5.75 -11.17
N ILE A 79 6.40 -5.10 -11.77
CA ILE A 79 6.55 -3.64 -11.76
C ILE A 79 5.37 -2.90 -12.40
N TYR A 80 4.80 -3.43 -13.48
CA TYR A 80 3.75 -2.73 -14.23
C TYR A 80 2.51 -2.56 -13.36
N SER A 81 2.15 -3.60 -12.60
CA SER A 81 1.08 -3.53 -11.60
C SER A 81 1.35 -2.47 -10.53
N THR A 82 2.59 -2.36 -10.03
CA THR A 82 2.96 -1.30 -9.08
C THR A 82 2.78 0.10 -9.68
N LEU A 83 3.26 0.33 -10.90
CA LEU A 83 3.18 1.63 -11.56
C LEU A 83 1.73 2.00 -11.88
N GLU A 84 0.94 1.05 -12.38
CA GLU A 84 -0.49 1.23 -12.64
C GLU A 84 -1.24 1.57 -11.36
N TRP A 85 -1.02 0.79 -10.29
CA TRP A 85 -1.62 1.04 -8.98
C TRP A 85 -1.25 2.41 -8.42
N LEU A 86 0.04 2.79 -8.43
CA LEU A 86 0.49 4.11 -7.98
C LEU A 86 -0.20 5.23 -8.76
N SER A 87 -0.30 5.11 -10.09
CA SER A 87 -0.96 6.09 -10.94
C SER A 87 -2.47 6.21 -10.70
N ALA A 88 -3.10 5.17 -10.18
CA ALA A 88 -4.51 5.15 -9.84
C ALA A 88 -4.81 5.72 -8.44
N LEU A 89 -3.79 5.90 -7.59
CA LEU A 89 -3.97 6.47 -6.26
C LEU A 89 -4.17 7.98 -6.34
N SER A 90 -5.02 8.48 -5.44
CA SER A 90 -5.11 9.92 -5.23
C SER A 90 -3.78 10.44 -4.69
N PRO A 91 -3.37 11.67 -5.01
CA PRO A 91 -2.10 12.22 -4.55
C PRO A 91 -2.00 12.27 -3.01
N LYS A 92 -3.15 12.40 -2.33
CA LYS A 92 -3.26 12.32 -0.87
C LYS A 92 -2.88 10.95 -0.30
N HIS A 93 -3.11 9.87 -1.03
CA HIS A 93 -2.76 8.51 -0.60
C HIS A 93 -1.33 8.14 -0.95
N VAL A 94 -0.85 8.56 -2.13
CA VAL A 94 0.52 8.30 -2.60
C VAL A 94 1.55 8.75 -1.57
N LYS A 95 1.35 9.92 -0.96
CA LYS A 95 2.26 10.46 0.07
C LYS A 95 2.40 9.56 1.32
N HIS A 96 1.37 8.77 1.61
CA HIS A 96 1.37 7.88 2.77
C HIS A 96 1.98 6.53 2.44
N VAL A 97 2.12 6.15 1.17
CA VAL A 97 2.74 4.89 0.79
C VAL A 97 4.21 4.91 1.19
N LYS A 98 4.57 4.10 2.20
CA LYS A 98 5.95 4.01 2.71
C LYS A 98 6.70 2.76 2.30
N LYS A 99 6.01 1.66 2.00
CA LYS A 99 6.65 0.35 1.75
C LYS A 99 6.05 -0.33 0.54
N ILE A 100 6.88 -0.59 -0.46
CA ILE A 100 6.50 -1.31 -1.68
C ILE A 100 7.48 -2.47 -1.88
N ARG A 101 6.94 -3.67 -2.09
CA ARG A 101 7.66 -4.88 -2.45
C ARG A 101 7.26 -5.29 -3.86
N CYS A 102 8.25 -5.43 -4.73
CA CYS A 102 8.03 -5.86 -6.10
C CYS A 102 8.80 -7.15 -6.36
N VAL A 103 8.13 -8.17 -6.91
CA VAL A 103 8.80 -9.40 -7.36
C VAL A 103 9.28 -9.24 -8.80
N LEU A 104 10.55 -9.55 -9.04
CA LEU A 104 11.17 -9.53 -10.37
C LEU A 104 10.95 -10.86 -11.08
N GLY A 105 9.84 -11.02 -11.78
CA GLY A 105 9.79 -11.95 -12.92
C GLY A 105 9.10 -13.30 -12.70
N GLU A 106 7.78 -13.29 -12.54
CA GLU A 106 6.99 -14.51 -12.78
C GLU A 106 6.94 -14.90 -14.28
N GLY A 107 7.28 -13.98 -15.20
CA GLY A 107 7.02 -14.14 -16.63
C GLY A 107 8.02 -14.97 -17.46
N ARG A 108 9.34 -14.87 -17.23
CA ARG A 108 10.38 -15.61 -17.99
C ARG A 108 11.67 -15.78 -17.18
N ARG A 109 11.85 -16.95 -16.58
CA ARG A 109 12.87 -17.32 -15.55
C ARG A 109 14.35 -17.26 -15.96
N ARG A 110 14.77 -16.62 -17.06
CA ARG A 110 16.13 -16.82 -17.61
C ARG A 110 17.05 -15.61 -17.75
N PHE A 111 16.61 -14.39 -17.44
CA PHE A 111 17.42 -13.18 -17.74
C PHE A 111 17.91 -12.39 -16.51
N TRP A 112 17.61 -12.82 -15.28
CA TRP A 112 17.80 -11.98 -14.09
C TRP A 112 18.91 -12.43 -13.14
N TYR A 113 19.69 -13.46 -13.48
CA TYR A 113 20.85 -13.86 -12.68
C TYR A 113 22.09 -13.07 -13.10
N GLY A 114 22.86 -12.54 -12.13
CA GLY A 114 24.10 -11.79 -12.37
C GLY A 114 23.92 -10.27 -12.51
N GLU A 115 24.94 -9.59 -13.05
CA GLU A 115 25.02 -8.12 -13.11
C GLU A 115 23.85 -7.46 -13.86
N HIS A 116 23.29 -8.15 -14.86
CA HIS A 116 22.14 -7.66 -15.63
C HIS A 116 20.86 -7.56 -14.79
N GLY A 117 20.67 -8.46 -13.80
CA GLY A 117 19.54 -8.41 -12.87
C GLY A 117 19.58 -7.18 -11.96
N CYS A 118 20.76 -6.89 -11.40
CA CYS A 118 20.97 -5.74 -10.53
C CYS A 118 20.77 -4.41 -11.28
N HIS A 119 21.23 -4.31 -12.53
CA HIS A 119 21.06 -3.09 -13.32
C HIS A 119 19.58 -2.81 -13.61
N ALA A 120 18.82 -3.83 -14.03
CA ALA A 120 17.40 -3.66 -14.24
C ALA A 120 16.65 -3.36 -12.95
N ALA A 121 16.97 -4.02 -11.83
CA ALA A 121 16.39 -3.70 -10.53
C ALA A 121 16.57 -2.20 -10.19
N LYS A 122 17.77 -1.63 -10.41
CA LYS A 122 18.02 -0.19 -10.23
C LYS A 122 17.14 0.68 -11.12
N ILE A 123 17.00 0.34 -12.40
CA ILE A 123 16.11 1.06 -13.34
C ILE A 123 14.66 1.01 -12.83
N ILE A 124 14.22 -0.15 -12.33
CA ILE A 124 12.87 -0.34 -11.80
C ILE A 124 12.63 0.53 -10.57
N VAL A 125 13.53 0.50 -9.57
CA VAL A 125 13.45 1.38 -8.39
C VAL A 125 13.36 2.84 -8.83
N ALA A 126 14.26 3.28 -9.72
CA ALA A 126 14.29 4.65 -10.19
C ALA A 126 12.97 5.07 -10.87
N ARG A 127 12.33 4.17 -11.64
CA ARG A 127 11.03 4.44 -12.27
C ARG A 127 9.89 4.55 -11.25
N ILE A 128 9.87 3.68 -10.24
CA ILE A 128 8.87 3.73 -9.16
C ILE A 128 9.04 5.03 -8.36
N GLU A 129 10.27 5.37 -7.98
CA GLU A 129 10.58 6.61 -7.26
C GLU A 129 10.22 7.85 -8.08
N ALA A 130 10.56 7.88 -9.37
CA ALA A 130 10.21 9.00 -10.25
C ALA A 130 8.69 9.17 -10.39
N CYS A 131 7.95 8.05 -10.51
CA CYS A 131 6.49 8.06 -10.56
C CYS A 131 5.90 8.59 -9.25
N HIS A 132 6.38 8.10 -8.10
CA HIS A 132 5.96 8.55 -6.78
C HIS A 132 6.23 10.06 -6.59
N LYS A 133 7.46 10.52 -6.87
CA LYS A 133 7.84 11.94 -6.78
C LYS A 133 6.98 12.82 -7.68
N LYS A 134 6.69 12.39 -8.91
CA LYS A 134 5.81 13.12 -9.83
C LYS A 134 4.41 13.30 -9.24
N LEU A 135 3.80 12.20 -8.77
CA LEU A 135 2.46 12.21 -8.17
C LEU A 135 2.41 13.06 -6.89
N CYS A 136 3.47 13.03 -6.07
CA CYS A 136 3.56 13.90 -4.91
C CYS A 136 3.68 15.39 -5.29
N ARG A 137 4.47 15.74 -6.32
CA ARG A 137 4.57 17.15 -6.78
C ARG A 137 3.24 17.68 -7.31
N GLU A 138 2.51 16.87 -8.06
CA GLU A 138 1.18 17.24 -8.56
C GLU A 138 0.17 17.44 -7.41
N ALA A 139 0.36 16.75 -6.28
CA ALA A 139 -0.46 16.90 -5.08
C ALA A 139 -0.27 18.23 -4.35
N PHE A 140 0.96 18.76 -4.38
CA PHE A 140 1.42 19.79 -3.47
C PHE A 140 1.98 20.97 -4.26
N SER A 141 1.18 22.04 -4.37
CA SER A 141 1.67 23.33 -4.86
C SER A 141 2.60 24.05 -3.88
N GLN A 142 2.85 23.47 -2.69
CA GLN A 142 3.73 24.06 -1.68
C GLN A 142 5.08 23.34 -1.61
N PRO A 143 6.20 24.05 -1.86
CA PRO A 143 7.54 23.46 -1.96
C PRO A 143 8.22 23.10 -0.61
N SER A 144 7.54 23.23 0.53
CA SER A 144 8.19 23.18 1.86
C SER A 144 8.26 21.80 2.50
N LEU A 145 7.61 20.77 1.94
CA LEU A 145 7.65 19.40 2.47
C LEU A 145 8.11 18.46 1.36
N GLU A 146 9.42 18.17 1.34
CA GLU A 146 9.99 17.09 0.54
C GLU A 146 9.26 15.79 0.90
N PRO A 147 8.56 15.16 -0.06
CA PRO A 147 7.86 13.90 0.21
C PRO A 147 8.90 12.83 0.52
N CYS A 148 8.77 12.16 1.69
CA CYS A 148 9.59 11.00 2.01
C CYS A 148 9.42 9.96 0.90
N ALA A 149 10.52 9.60 0.25
CA ALA A 149 10.50 8.54 -0.75
C ALA A 149 10.07 7.21 -0.10
N PRO A 150 9.25 6.40 -0.77
CA PRO A 150 8.88 5.10 -0.26
C PRO A 150 10.12 4.21 -0.20
N LYS A 151 10.20 3.38 0.85
CA LYS A 151 11.13 2.26 0.89
C LYS A 151 10.65 1.21 -0.12
N ILE A 152 11.46 0.99 -1.16
CA ILE A 152 11.16 0.05 -2.24
C ILE A 152 12.11 -1.13 -2.09
N GLN A 153 11.54 -2.32 -1.97
CA GLN A 153 12.27 -3.58 -1.91
C GLN A 153 11.96 -4.37 -3.18
N ILE A 154 13.02 -4.78 -3.87
CA ILE A 154 12.91 -5.67 -5.02
C ILE A 154 13.34 -7.06 -4.59
N ILE A 155 12.45 -8.03 -4.76
CA ILE A 155 12.62 -9.41 -4.33
C ILE A 155 12.73 -10.29 -5.58
N SER A 156 13.72 -11.19 -5.56
CA SER A 156 13.87 -12.26 -6.53
C SER A 156 12.70 -13.27 -6.40
N PRO A 157 12.30 -13.97 -7.47
CA PRO A 157 11.26 -15.01 -7.40
C PRO A 157 11.58 -16.13 -6.39
N ILE A 158 12.85 -16.34 -6.04
CA ILE A 158 13.31 -17.30 -5.05
C ILE A 158 13.38 -16.73 -3.61
N GLY A 159 12.88 -15.50 -3.40
CA GLY A 159 12.82 -14.85 -2.09
C GLY A 159 14.10 -14.09 -1.69
N GLU A 160 15.14 -14.11 -2.52
CA GLU A 160 16.36 -13.35 -2.27
C GLU A 160 16.12 -11.85 -2.47
N GLN A 161 16.54 -11.03 -1.52
CA GLN A 161 16.45 -9.58 -1.62
C GLN A 161 17.55 -9.06 -2.56
N LEU A 162 17.15 -8.48 -3.70
CA LEU A 162 18.10 -8.01 -4.72
C LEU A 162 18.55 -6.57 -4.50
N LEU A 163 17.67 -5.73 -3.93
CA LEU A 163 17.97 -4.34 -3.64
C LEU A 163 17.06 -3.84 -2.50
N ASP A 164 17.64 -3.08 -1.56
CA ASP A 164 16.90 -2.26 -0.60
C ASP A 164 17.28 -0.80 -0.84
N SER A 165 16.30 0.06 -1.11
CA SER A 165 16.56 1.49 -1.33
C SER A 165 16.93 2.26 -0.04
N SER A 166 16.99 1.60 1.12
CA SER A 166 17.26 2.22 2.43
C SER A 166 18.70 2.71 2.68
N HIS A 167 19.56 2.86 1.66
CA HIS A 167 21.00 3.11 1.85
C HIS A 167 21.55 4.40 1.26
N ASN A 168 20.71 5.42 1.03
CA ASN A 168 21.16 6.78 0.79
C ASN A 168 20.56 7.70 1.87
N GLY A 169 21.23 7.76 3.02
CA GLY A 169 21.10 8.82 4.01
C GLY A 169 22.36 9.68 3.98
#